data_AF-A0A4V3RZZ5-F1
#
_entry.id   AF-A0A4V3RZZ5-F1
#
_cell.length_a   1.000
_cell.length_b   1.000
_cell.length_c   1.000
_cell.angle_alpha   90.00
_cell.angle_beta   90.00
_cell.angle_gamma   90.00
#
_symmetry.space_group_name_H-M   'P 1'
#
loop_
_entity.id
_entity.type
_entity.pdbx_description
1 polymer ?
#
loop_
_entity_poly.entity_id
_entity_poly.type
_entity_poly.pdbx_seq_one_letter_code
_entity_poly.pdbx_strand_id
1 'polypeptide(L)'
;MKRIKFPLVMKDGAEARGIEELREHFDAGLAAEYFSNGKLERWLENNYYDDIWEAVQKLDGSEADFGQKLSEALGVQWKGSCEIDLQAVMKQTELKEQLKPYVSEEQLQNMEHIAGSQEELERLAKSGCGRVYLFGKEFRIPEWMENIECIGVNRPAIWLEIKSREEFKEKKIKLRDVAFAEEEMRKIAQETGVEDVFFGLLDVLDLYLDKVQQALR
;
A
#
# COMPACT_ATOMS: atom_id res chain seq x y z
N MET A 1 -4.28 15.77 -32.33
CA MET A 1 -3.30 14.70 -32.03
C MET A 1 -3.93 13.36 -32.40
N LYS A 2 -3.21 12.48 -33.10
CA LYS A 2 -3.71 11.10 -33.34
C LYS A 2 -3.72 10.38 -31.99
N ARG A 3 -4.90 9.97 -31.52
CA ARG A 3 -5.03 9.09 -30.35
C ARG A 3 -4.50 7.71 -30.73
N ILE A 4 -3.51 7.21 -29.99
CA ILE A 4 -2.97 5.87 -30.23
C ILE A 4 -3.99 4.88 -29.71
N LYS A 5 -4.62 4.13 -30.61
CA LYS A 5 -5.49 3.01 -30.24
C LYS A 5 -4.62 1.89 -29.69
N PHE A 6 -4.97 1.40 -28.50
CA PHE A 6 -4.31 0.27 -27.84
C PHE A 6 -5.36 -0.81 -27.54
N PRO A 7 -4.99 -2.10 -27.54
CA PRO A 7 -5.89 -3.17 -27.12
C PRO A 7 -6.00 -3.27 -25.60
N LEU A 8 -7.13 -3.74 -25.10
CA LEU A 8 -7.23 -4.29 -23.75
C LEU A 8 -6.83 -5.76 -23.79
N VAL A 9 -5.89 -6.17 -22.93
CA VAL A 9 -5.50 -7.57 -22.82
C VAL A 9 -6.47 -8.23 -21.87
N MET A 10 -7.09 -9.33 -22.30
CA MET A 10 -8.10 -10.07 -21.56
C MET A 10 -7.46 -11.17 -20.72
N LYS A 11 -8.21 -11.80 -19.83
CA LYS A 11 -7.68 -12.77 -18.85
C LYS A 11 -7.10 -14.03 -19.49
N ASP A 12 -7.61 -14.42 -20.65
CA ASP A 12 -7.12 -15.52 -21.49
C ASP A 12 -5.97 -15.10 -22.41
N GLY A 13 -5.52 -13.85 -22.32
CA GLY A 13 -4.46 -13.27 -23.16
C GLY A 13 -4.96 -12.71 -24.50
N ALA A 14 -6.26 -12.74 -24.79
CA ALA A 14 -6.80 -12.15 -26.00
C ALA A 14 -6.64 -10.61 -26.01
N GLU A 15 -6.42 -10.01 -27.18
CA GLU A 15 -6.36 -8.56 -27.33
C GLU A 15 -7.70 -8.01 -27.83
N ALA A 16 -8.49 -7.41 -26.95
CA ALA A 16 -9.71 -6.70 -27.32
C ALA A 16 -9.39 -5.34 -27.96
N ARG A 17 -9.52 -5.27 -29.29
CA ARG A 17 -9.33 -4.04 -30.07
C ARG A 17 -10.62 -3.27 -30.33
N GLY A 18 -11.76 -3.93 -30.26
CA GLY A 18 -13.09 -3.36 -30.33
C GLY A 18 -13.99 -3.87 -29.21
N ILE A 19 -15.22 -3.33 -29.20
CA ILE A 19 -16.19 -3.65 -28.14
C ILE A 19 -16.69 -5.09 -28.22
N GLU A 20 -16.77 -5.68 -29.42
CA GLU A 20 -17.23 -7.07 -29.56
C GLU A 20 -16.22 -8.07 -29.00
N GLU A 21 -14.92 -7.85 -29.24
CA GLU A 21 -13.87 -8.69 -28.65
C GLU A 21 -13.83 -8.54 -27.12
N LEU A 22 -14.07 -7.33 -26.60
CA LEU A 22 -14.18 -7.11 -25.15
C LEU A 22 -15.36 -7.89 -24.55
N ARG A 23 -16.51 -7.91 -25.25
CA ARG A 23 -17.72 -8.63 -24.81
C ARG A 23 -17.54 -10.15 -24.87
N GLU A 24 -16.88 -10.64 -25.90
CA GLU A 24 -16.61 -12.07 -26.10
C GLU A 24 -15.73 -12.64 -24.97
N HIS A 25 -14.68 -11.92 -24.61
CA HIS A 25 -13.70 -12.33 -23.61
C HIS A 25 -13.92 -11.70 -22.22
N PHE A 26 -15.12 -11.18 -21.96
CA PHE A 26 -15.42 -10.37 -20.79
C PHE A 26 -15.15 -11.11 -19.47
N ASP A 27 -14.34 -10.49 -18.61
CA ASP A 27 -14.13 -10.88 -17.22
C ASP A 27 -14.40 -9.68 -16.31
N ALA A 28 -15.32 -9.84 -15.37
CA ALA A 28 -15.78 -8.75 -14.50
C ALA A 28 -14.67 -8.21 -13.58
N GLY A 29 -13.77 -9.07 -13.11
CA GLY A 29 -12.65 -8.66 -12.25
C GLY A 29 -11.66 -7.80 -13.03
N LEU A 30 -11.29 -8.23 -14.23
CA LEU A 30 -10.37 -7.48 -15.09
C LEU A 30 -11.00 -6.18 -15.61
N ALA A 31 -12.30 -6.18 -15.90
CA ALA A 31 -13.04 -4.97 -16.26
C ALA A 31 -13.04 -3.96 -15.11
N ALA A 32 -13.26 -4.42 -13.86
CA ALA A 32 -13.19 -3.58 -12.66
C ALA A 32 -11.77 -3.04 -12.41
N GLU A 33 -10.73 -3.84 -12.65
CA GLU A 33 -9.33 -3.39 -12.62
C GLU A 33 -9.08 -2.27 -13.64
N TYR A 34 -9.48 -2.48 -14.91
CA TYR A 34 -9.32 -1.46 -15.95
C TYR A 34 -10.17 -0.20 -15.72
N PHE A 35 -11.33 -0.35 -15.08
CA PHE A 35 -12.12 0.78 -14.61
C PHE A 35 -11.34 1.58 -13.55
N SER A 36 -10.88 0.92 -12.50
CA SER A 36 -10.21 1.53 -11.36
C SER A 36 -8.91 2.27 -11.73
N ASN A 37 -8.13 1.76 -12.69
CA ASN A 37 -6.92 2.45 -13.18
C ASN A 37 -7.17 3.45 -14.33
N GLY A 38 -8.43 3.65 -14.74
CA GLY A 38 -8.83 4.55 -15.82
C GLY A 38 -8.40 4.10 -17.22
N LYS A 39 -7.86 2.88 -17.38
CA LYS A 39 -7.50 2.33 -18.70
C LYS A 39 -8.74 2.03 -19.53
N LEU A 40 -9.83 1.57 -18.90
CA LEU A 40 -11.11 1.30 -19.57
C LEU A 40 -11.69 2.59 -20.16
N GLU A 41 -11.75 3.67 -19.37
CA GLU A 41 -12.27 4.96 -19.83
C GLU A 41 -11.46 5.50 -21.01
N ARG A 42 -10.12 5.54 -20.89
CA ARG A 42 -9.23 5.97 -21.98
C ARG A 42 -9.39 5.11 -23.23
N TRP A 43 -9.61 3.81 -23.05
CA TRP A 43 -9.81 2.88 -24.16
C TRP A 43 -11.14 3.15 -24.89
N LEU A 44 -12.23 3.36 -24.15
CA LEU A 44 -13.54 3.72 -24.71
C LEU A 44 -13.47 5.06 -25.47
N GLU A 45 -12.84 6.06 -24.85
CA GLU A 45 -12.67 7.41 -25.42
C GLU A 45 -11.79 7.40 -26.69
N ASN A 46 -10.79 6.53 -26.76
CA ASN A 46 -9.91 6.37 -27.93
C ASN A 46 -10.59 5.61 -29.08
N ASN A 47 -11.60 4.81 -28.78
CA ASN A 47 -12.37 4.05 -29.76
C ASN A 47 -13.72 4.70 -30.14
N TYR A 48 -14.01 5.88 -29.61
CA TYR A 48 -15.24 6.65 -29.88
C TYR A 48 -16.52 5.92 -29.44
N TYR A 49 -16.44 5.20 -28.33
CA TYR A 49 -17.60 4.56 -27.70
C TYR A 49 -18.23 5.51 -26.68
N ASP A 50 -18.63 6.70 -27.14
CA ASP A 50 -19.03 7.82 -26.28
C ASP A 50 -20.24 7.47 -25.38
N ASP A 51 -21.25 6.78 -25.91
CA ASP A 51 -22.43 6.36 -25.14
C ASP A 51 -22.06 5.39 -23.98
N ILE A 52 -21.14 4.46 -24.26
CA ILE A 52 -20.65 3.48 -23.27
C ILE A 52 -19.76 4.19 -22.25
N TRP A 53 -18.91 5.10 -22.72
CA TRP A 53 -18.04 5.90 -21.88
C TRP A 53 -18.84 6.76 -20.88
N GLU A 54 -19.90 7.45 -21.33
CA GLU A 54 -20.78 8.22 -20.46
C GLU A 54 -21.52 7.35 -19.43
N ALA A 55 -21.90 6.13 -19.80
CA ALA A 55 -22.52 5.18 -18.88
C ALA A 55 -21.52 4.71 -17.81
N VAL A 56 -20.29 4.41 -18.20
CA VAL A 56 -19.20 4.02 -17.30
C VAL A 56 -18.82 5.16 -16.35
N GLN A 57 -18.78 6.41 -16.84
CA GLN A 57 -18.44 7.59 -16.03
C GLN A 57 -19.42 7.89 -14.89
N LYS A 58 -20.65 7.36 -14.97
CA LYS A 58 -21.67 7.54 -13.91
C LYS A 58 -21.46 6.59 -12.73
N LEU A 59 -20.61 5.59 -12.90
CA LEU A 59 -20.28 4.64 -11.85
C LEU A 59 -19.18 5.23 -10.98
N ASP A 60 -19.29 5.07 -9.67
CA ASP A 60 -18.24 5.45 -8.73
C ASP A 60 -17.49 4.26 -8.15
N GLY A 61 -17.98 3.04 -8.42
CA GLY A 61 -17.34 1.83 -7.93
C GLY A 61 -17.67 1.51 -6.49
N SER A 62 -18.54 2.25 -5.80
CA SER A 62 -18.97 1.99 -4.42
C SER A 62 -20.32 1.27 -4.35
N GLU A 63 -20.98 1.06 -5.49
CA GLU A 63 -22.30 0.48 -5.56
C GLU A 63 -22.28 -1.01 -5.21
N ALA A 64 -23.26 -1.47 -4.43
CA ALA A 64 -23.40 -2.88 -4.07
C ALA A 64 -23.59 -3.79 -5.30
N ASP A 65 -24.16 -3.25 -6.37
CA ASP A 65 -24.43 -3.89 -7.65
C ASP A 65 -23.46 -3.42 -8.76
N PHE A 66 -22.30 -2.87 -8.40
CA PHE A 66 -21.32 -2.31 -9.35
C PHE A 66 -21.00 -3.27 -10.51
N GLY A 67 -20.73 -4.55 -10.23
CA GLY A 67 -20.41 -5.52 -11.28
C GLY A 67 -21.52 -5.70 -12.32
N GLN A 68 -22.78 -5.67 -11.87
CA GLN A 68 -23.92 -5.74 -12.76
C GLN A 68 -24.02 -4.46 -13.60
N LYS A 69 -23.96 -3.28 -12.97
CA LYS A 69 -24.03 -1.98 -13.65
C LYS A 69 -22.92 -1.79 -14.68
N LEU A 70 -21.68 -2.19 -14.34
CA LEU A 70 -20.54 -2.13 -15.25
C LEU A 70 -20.75 -3.05 -16.46
N SER A 71 -21.24 -4.27 -16.24
CA SER A 71 -21.53 -5.22 -17.32
C SER A 71 -22.63 -4.72 -18.24
N GLU A 72 -23.70 -4.14 -17.67
CA GLU A 72 -24.79 -3.52 -18.42
C GLU A 72 -24.30 -2.33 -19.25
N ALA A 73 -23.47 -1.45 -18.68
CA ALA A 73 -22.87 -0.33 -19.40
C ALA A 73 -22.04 -0.80 -20.61
N LEU A 74 -21.30 -1.90 -20.46
CA LEU A 74 -20.49 -2.50 -21.54
C LEU A 74 -21.33 -3.32 -22.54
N GLY A 75 -22.63 -3.51 -22.29
CA GLY A 75 -23.52 -4.31 -23.13
C GLY A 75 -23.29 -5.82 -23.03
N VAL A 76 -22.77 -6.29 -21.89
CA VAL A 76 -22.55 -7.71 -21.61
C VAL A 76 -23.62 -8.21 -20.66
N GLN A 77 -24.13 -9.42 -20.89
CA GLN A 77 -25.01 -10.07 -19.93
C GLN A 77 -24.25 -10.41 -18.65
N TRP A 78 -24.72 -9.89 -17.52
CA TRP A 78 -24.19 -10.25 -16.21
C TRP A 78 -24.44 -11.74 -15.95
N LYS A 79 -23.36 -12.54 -15.94
CA LYS A 79 -23.43 -13.98 -15.67
C LYS A 79 -23.44 -14.33 -14.18
N GLY A 80 -23.49 -13.33 -13.29
CA GLY A 80 -23.62 -13.52 -11.85
C GLY A 80 -22.60 -14.48 -11.26
N SER A 81 -21.40 -13.99 -10.94
CA SER A 81 -20.43 -14.77 -10.15
C SER A 81 -20.17 -14.10 -8.81
N CYS A 82 -20.91 -14.56 -7.81
CA CYS A 82 -20.78 -14.24 -6.38
C CYS A 82 -19.48 -14.78 -5.73
N GLU A 83 -18.32 -14.62 -6.36
CA GLU A 83 -17.05 -15.13 -5.79
C GLU A 83 -15.91 -14.11 -5.77
N ILE A 84 -16.00 -13.05 -6.58
CA ILE A 84 -14.96 -12.02 -6.68
C ILE A 84 -15.47 -10.76 -6.01
N ASP A 85 -14.83 -10.37 -4.91
CA ASP A 85 -15.04 -9.05 -4.29
C ASP A 85 -14.43 -7.98 -5.20
N LEU A 86 -15.25 -7.44 -6.11
CA LEU A 86 -14.85 -6.40 -7.05
C LEU A 86 -14.34 -5.15 -6.32
N GLN A 87 -14.84 -4.86 -5.12
CA GLN A 87 -14.34 -3.77 -4.28
C GLN A 87 -12.88 -4.03 -3.87
N ALA A 88 -12.57 -5.25 -3.46
CA ALA A 88 -11.20 -5.63 -3.12
C ALA A 88 -10.27 -5.54 -4.33
N VAL A 89 -10.74 -5.94 -5.52
CA VAL A 89 -9.97 -5.82 -6.78
C VAL A 89 -9.67 -4.36 -7.10
N MET A 90 -10.68 -3.48 -7.02
CA MET A 90 -10.51 -2.05 -7.29
C MET A 90 -9.56 -1.39 -6.28
N LYS A 91 -9.73 -1.67 -4.97
CA LYS A 91 -8.81 -1.17 -3.94
C LYS A 91 -7.36 -1.61 -4.17
N GLN A 92 -7.14 -2.88 -4.51
CA GLN A 92 -5.80 -3.36 -4.84
C GLN A 92 -5.23 -2.68 -6.09
N THR A 93 -6.08 -2.41 -7.08
CA THR A 93 -5.67 -1.76 -8.33
C THR A 93 -5.29 -0.31 -8.11
N GLU A 94 -6.11 0.45 -7.37
CA GLU A 94 -5.81 1.81 -6.96
C GLU A 94 -4.49 1.88 -6.18
N LEU A 95 -4.30 0.96 -5.24
CA LEU A 95 -3.05 0.88 -4.48
C LEU A 95 -1.86 0.66 -5.42
N LYS A 96 -1.96 -0.28 -6.36
CA LYS A 96 -0.93 -0.55 -7.38
C LYS A 96 -0.63 0.65 -8.26
N GLU A 97 -1.64 1.37 -8.75
CA GLU A 97 -1.45 2.58 -9.56
C GLU A 97 -0.75 3.69 -8.76
N GLN A 98 -1.13 3.88 -7.50
CA GLN A 98 -0.48 4.86 -6.63
C GLN A 98 0.99 4.50 -6.33
N LEU A 99 1.33 3.20 -6.37
CA LEU A 99 2.69 2.68 -6.14
C LEU A 99 3.61 2.79 -7.36
N LYS A 100 3.08 2.77 -8.60
CA LYS A 100 3.88 2.85 -9.85
C LYS A 100 4.90 3.98 -9.91
N PRO A 101 4.63 5.22 -9.45
CA PRO A 101 5.65 6.28 -9.45
C PRO A 101 6.78 6.07 -8.45
N TYR A 102 6.61 5.18 -7.46
CA TYR A 102 7.57 4.94 -6.38
C TYR A 102 8.30 3.61 -6.51
N VAL A 103 7.78 2.66 -7.30
CA VAL A 103 8.20 1.26 -7.31
C VAL A 103 8.22 0.72 -8.74
N SER A 104 9.26 -0.03 -9.10
CA SER A 104 9.29 -0.71 -10.40
C SER A 104 8.25 -1.84 -10.47
N GLU A 105 7.78 -2.17 -11.67
CA GLU A 105 6.77 -3.21 -11.88
C GLU A 105 7.21 -4.59 -11.34
N GLU A 106 8.51 -4.88 -11.39
CA GLU A 106 9.14 -6.06 -10.77
C GLU A 106 9.06 -6.05 -9.24
N GLN A 107 9.25 -4.89 -8.60
CA GLN A 107 9.12 -4.76 -7.15
C GLN A 107 7.66 -4.89 -6.73
N LEU A 108 6.72 -4.36 -7.51
CA LEU A 108 5.28 -4.45 -7.26
C LEU A 108 4.77 -5.90 -7.24
N GLN A 109 5.28 -6.75 -8.14
CA GLN A 109 4.93 -8.18 -8.20
C GLN A 109 5.51 -8.99 -7.04
N ASN A 110 6.63 -8.53 -6.45
CA ASN A 110 7.28 -9.19 -5.31
C ASN A 110 6.71 -8.75 -3.94
N MET A 111 5.82 -7.74 -3.93
CA MET A 111 5.20 -7.23 -2.71
C MET A 111 3.94 -8.04 -2.38
N GLU A 112 4.10 -9.11 -1.60
CA GLU A 112 2.97 -9.97 -1.20
C GLU A 112 1.93 -9.25 -0.33
N HIS A 113 2.37 -8.34 0.54
CA HIS A 113 1.52 -7.68 1.54
C HIS A 113 1.80 -6.18 1.57
N ILE A 114 0.83 -5.40 1.10
CA ILE A 114 0.92 -3.94 1.07
C ILE A 114 -0.16 -3.37 1.99
N ALA A 115 0.24 -2.44 2.87
CA ALA A 115 -0.65 -1.64 3.69
C ALA A 115 -0.72 -0.22 3.12
N GLY A 116 -1.88 0.15 2.60
CA GLY A 116 -2.20 1.51 2.15
C GLY A 116 -2.70 2.42 3.28
N SER A 117 -3.11 1.83 4.41
CA SER A 117 -3.65 2.55 5.56
C SER A 117 -3.26 1.89 6.89
N GLN A 118 -3.47 2.62 7.99
CA GLN A 118 -3.21 2.11 9.34
C GLN A 118 -4.03 0.85 9.65
N GLU A 119 -5.31 0.81 9.28
CA GLU A 119 -6.18 -0.34 9.52
C GLU A 119 -5.67 -1.61 8.81
N GLU A 120 -5.15 -1.44 7.58
CA GLU A 120 -4.58 -2.56 6.83
C GLU A 120 -3.28 -3.07 7.43
N LEU A 121 -2.41 -2.16 7.89
CA LEU A 121 -1.19 -2.52 8.61
C LEU A 121 -1.52 -3.35 9.85
N GLU A 122 -2.47 -2.90 10.67
CA GLU A 122 -2.86 -3.61 11.88
C GLU A 122 -3.48 -4.97 11.57
N ARG A 123 -4.29 -5.06 10.52
CA ARG A 123 -4.86 -6.33 10.05
C ARG A 123 -3.76 -7.31 9.65
N LEU A 124 -2.77 -6.86 8.88
CA LEU A 124 -1.64 -7.68 8.43
C LEU A 124 -0.73 -8.11 9.59
N ALA A 125 -0.51 -7.22 10.55
CA ALA A 125 0.22 -7.56 11.77
C ALA A 125 -0.52 -8.60 12.63
N LYS A 126 -1.84 -8.46 12.81
CA LYS A 126 -2.66 -9.44 13.55
C LYS A 126 -2.73 -10.80 12.86
N SER A 127 -2.65 -10.84 11.53
CA SER A 127 -2.54 -12.11 10.79
C SER A 127 -1.16 -12.77 10.89
N GLY A 128 -0.18 -12.12 11.55
CA GLY A 128 1.17 -12.66 11.71
C GLY A 128 2.03 -12.54 10.45
N CYS A 129 1.76 -11.57 9.58
CA CYS A 129 2.58 -11.33 8.39
C CYS A 129 3.96 -10.82 8.81
N GLY A 130 5.01 -11.58 8.48
CA GLY A 130 6.39 -11.24 8.84
C GLY A 130 7.00 -10.09 8.04
N ARG A 131 6.45 -9.76 6.87
CA ARG A 131 6.90 -8.64 6.02
C ARG A 131 5.71 -7.90 5.44
N VAL A 132 5.70 -6.58 5.58
CA VAL A 132 4.64 -5.69 5.09
C VAL A 132 5.26 -4.46 4.44
N TYR A 133 4.75 -4.08 3.28
CA TYR A 133 5.14 -2.88 2.57
C TYR A 133 4.19 -1.73 2.90
N LEU A 134 4.74 -0.61 3.35
CA LEU A 134 3.98 0.55 3.79
C LEU A 134 3.90 1.57 2.66
N PHE A 135 2.68 1.95 2.29
CA PHE A 135 2.45 2.98 1.29
C PHE A 135 1.41 3.97 1.79
N GLY A 136 1.86 5.16 2.14
CA GLY A 136 1.00 6.16 2.78
C GLY A 136 1.78 7.36 3.27
N LYS A 137 1.12 8.35 3.84
CA LYS A 137 1.81 9.53 4.38
C LYS A 137 2.48 9.21 5.72
N GLU A 138 1.74 8.54 6.59
CA GLU A 138 2.18 8.21 7.94
C GLU A 138 1.55 6.91 8.44
N PHE A 139 2.27 6.21 9.31
CA PHE A 139 1.80 5.00 9.99
C PHE A 139 2.20 5.03 11.46
N ARG A 140 1.39 4.39 12.29
CA ARG A 140 1.66 4.16 13.71
C ARG A 140 2.03 2.71 13.91
N ILE A 141 3.12 2.48 14.63
CA ILE A 141 3.55 1.15 15.05
C ILE A 141 3.17 1.01 16.53
N PRO A 142 2.08 0.27 16.83
CA PRO A 142 1.60 0.12 18.19
C PRO A 142 2.53 -0.76 19.02
N GLU A 143 2.47 -0.63 20.34
CA GLU A 143 3.27 -1.45 21.26
C GLU A 143 2.96 -2.95 21.14
N TRP A 144 1.75 -3.36 20.81
CA TRP A 144 1.41 -4.79 20.71
C TRP A 144 2.01 -5.49 19.47
N MET A 145 2.52 -4.75 18.49
CA MET A 145 3.03 -5.30 17.24
C MET A 145 4.42 -5.92 17.44
N GLU A 146 4.64 -7.13 16.93
CA GLU A 146 5.91 -7.85 17.07
C GLU A 146 6.21 -8.73 15.84
N ASN A 147 7.49 -9.09 15.67
CA ASN A 147 8.00 -9.99 14.64
C ASN A 147 7.66 -9.57 13.20
N ILE A 148 7.63 -8.27 12.92
CA ILE A 148 7.24 -7.72 11.62
C ILE A 148 8.36 -6.87 11.00
N GLU A 149 8.54 -6.99 9.69
CA GLU A 149 9.39 -6.15 8.87
C GLU A 149 8.54 -5.19 8.03
N CYS A 150 8.57 -3.90 8.37
CA CYS A 150 7.88 -2.85 7.64
C CYS A 150 8.85 -2.15 6.68
N ILE A 151 8.52 -2.16 5.39
CA ILE A 151 9.33 -1.55 4.32
C ILE A 151 8.55 -0.40 3.71
N GLY A 152 9.03 0.83 3.92
CA GLY A 152 8.44 2.03 3.39
C GLY A 152 8.66 2.16 1.88
N VAL A 153 7.56 2.31 1.14
CA VAL A 153 7.60 2.41 -0.31
C VAL A 153 7.84 3.84 -0.76
N ASN A 154 7.06 4.77 -0.22
CA ASN A 154 7.12 6.19 -0.51
C ASN A 154 7.78 6.99 0.64
N ARG A 155 8.60 6.32 1.45
CA ARG A 155 9.17 6.86 2.70
C ARG A 155 8.13 7.48 3.64
N PRO A 156 7.15 6.69 4.12
CA PRO A 156 6.16 7.18 5.06
C PRO A 156 6.79 7.61 6.38
N ALA A 157 6.15 8.55 7.07
CA ALA A 157 6.51 8.94 8.42
C ALA A 157 5.98 7.91 9.44
N ILE A 158 6.87 7.40 10.29
CA ILE A 158 6.53 6.41 11.31
C ILE A 158 6.47 7.07 12.67
N TRP A 159 5.39 6.76 13.38
CA TRP A 159 5.15 7.08 14.77
C TRP A 159 5.29 5.79 15.59
N LEU A 160 6.27 5.76 16.49
CA LEU A 160 6.44 4.64 17.42
C LEU A 160 5.70 4.96 18.72
N GLU A 161 4.80 4.06 19.14
CA GLU A 161 4.25 4.13 20.50
C GLU A 161 5.26 3.62 21.53
N ILE A 162 6.12 2.68 21.12
CA ILE A 162 7.18 2.12 21.94
C ILE A 162 8.20 3.21 22.29
N LYS A 163 8.34 3.50 23.59
CA LYS A 163 9.25 4.53 24.11
C LYS A 163 10.59 3.96 24.57
N SER A 164 10.67 2.65 24.78
CA SER A 164 11.91 1.97 25.22
C SER A 164 12.59 1.23 24.07
N ARG A 165 13.90 1.41 23.94
CA ARG A 165 14.72 0.72 22.95
C ARG A 165 14.82 -0.78 23.20
N GLU A 166 14.85 -1.19 24.46
CA GLU A 166 14.92 -2.61 24.85
C GLU A 166 13.65 -3.34 24.40
N GLU A 167 12.50 -2.70 24.66
CA GLU A 167 11.19 -3.19 24.23
C GLU A 167 11.07 -3.24 22.70
N PHE A 168 11.58 -2.23 22.00
CA PHE A 168 11.61 -2.22 20.54
C PHE A 168 12.44 -3.38 19.97
N LYS A 169 13.59 -3.69 20.59
CA LYS A 169 14.43 -4.84 20.20
C LYS A 169 13.76 -6.18 20.54
N GLU A 170 13.11 -6.28 21.69
CA GLU A 170 12.41 -7.50 22.12
C GLU A 170 11.28 -7.87 21.16
N LYS A 171 10.55 -6.86 20.66
CA LYS A 171 9.47 -7.03 19.67
C LYS A 171 9.97 -7.39 18.27
N LYS A 172 11.29 -7.39 18.01
CA LYS A 172 11.90 -7.79 16.73
C LYS A 172 11.32 -7.07 15.50
N ILE A 173 10.95 -5.80 15.67
CA ILE A 173 10.40 -4.97 14.59
C ILE A 173 11.56 -4.47 13.72
N LYS A 174 11.42 -4.54 12.40
CA LYS A 174 12.40 -4.01 11.44
C LYS A 174 11.75 -2.94 10.58
N LEU A 175 12.37 -1.77 10.51
CA LEU A 175 11.89 -0.64 9.72
C LEU A 175 12.93 -0.32 8.64
N ARG A 176 12.52 -0.31 7.36
CA ARG A 176 13.38 0.08 6.23
C ARG A 176 12.69 1.13 5.37
N ASP A 177 13.47 2.04 4.79
CA ASP A 177 12.98 3.07 3.86
C ASP A 177 11.80 3.88 4.40
N VAL A 178 11.83 4.20 5.71
CA VAL A 178 10.84 5.04 6.40
C VAL A 178 11.47 6.32 6.93
N ALA A 179 10.66 7.37 7.08
CA ALA A 179 11.02 8.54 7.87
C ALA A 179 10.48 8.39 9.29
N PHE A 180 11.12 9.01 10.28
CA PHE A 180 10.58 9.08 11.65
C PHE A 180 9.96 10.44 11.87
N ALA A 181 8.77 10.48 12.47
CA ALA A 181 8.09 11.75 12.77
C ALA A 181 8.87 12.58 13.82
N GLU A 182 9.52 11.90 14.76
CA GLU A 182 10.34 12.50 15.81
C GLU A 182 11.76 11.93 15.81
N GLU A 183 12.73 12.77 16.17
CA GLU A 183 14.14 12.38 16.23
C GLU A 183 14.42 11.39 17.37
N GLU A 184 13.64 11.44 18.46
CA GLU A 184 13.69 10.45 19.55
C GLU A 184 13.31 9.04 19.07
N MET A 185 12.30 8.94 18.19
CA MET A 185 11.89 7.66 17.59
C MET A 185 12.98 7.08 16.69
N ARG A 186 13.70 7.95 15.99
CA ARG A 186 14.88 7.57 15.21
C ARG A 186 15.98 7.02 16.10
N LYS A 187 16.23 7.60 17.28
CA LYS A 187 17.22 7.09 18.25
C LYS A 187 16.86 5.72 18.81
N ILE A 188 15.57 5.47 19.03
CA ILE A 188 15.05 4.15 19.46
C ILE A 188 15.31 3.09 18.39
N ALA A 189 15.09 3.43 17.11
CA ALA A 189 15.19 2.51 15.98
C ALA A 189 16.61 2.37 15.38
N GLN A 190 17.52 3.34 15.58
CA GLN A 190 18.89 3.28 15.04
C GLN A 190 19.86 2.60 16.03
N GLU A 191 20.60 1.62 15.54
CA GLU A 191 21.86 1.20 16.16
C GLU A 191 22.98 2.11 15.67
N THR A 192 23.07 3.32 16.21
CA THR A 192 24.29 4.12 16.09
C THR A 192 25.20 3.79 17.26
N GLY A 193 26.04 2.77 17.08
CA GLY A 193 27.06 2.31 18.03
C GLY A 193 28.16 3.31 18.43
N VAL A 194 27.93 4.61 18.23
CA VAL A 194 28.80 5.71 18.68
C VAL A 194 28.09 6.58 19.72
N GLU A 195 26.78 6.74 19.65
CA GLU A 195 26.00 7.50 20.64
C GLU A 195 25.84 6.72 21.95
N ASP A 196 25.69 5.39 21.89
CA ASP A 196 25.67 4.52 23.09
C ASP A 196 26.96 4.63 23.92
N VAL A 197 28.10 4.82 23.26
CA VAL A 197 29.39 5.03 23.95
C VAL A 197 29.42 6.42 24.61
N PHE A 198 28.87 7.44 23.94
CA PHE A 198 28.80 8.80 24.48
C PHE A 198 27.83 8.91 25.66
N PHE A 199 26.64 8.33 25.56
CA PHE A 199 25.66 8.31 26.66
C PHE A 199 26.16 7.47 27.84
N GLY A 200 26.78 6.31 27.58
CA GLY A 200 27.45 5.54 28.63
C GLY A 200 28.58 6.29 29.31
N LEU A 201 29.31 7.16 28.59
CA LEU A 201 30.35 8.01 29.18
C LEU A 201 29.75 9.14 30.04
N LEU A 202 28.63 9.73 29.61
CA LEU A 202 27.92 10.76 30.36
C LEU A 202 27.37 10.21 31.68
N ASP A 203 26.75 9.03 31.66
CA ASP A 203 26.25 8.36 32.87
C ASP A 203 27.36 8.10 33.90
N VAL A 204 28.55 7.69 33.42
CA VAL A 204 29.73 7.46 34.29
C VAL A 204 30.26 8.77 34.87
N LEU A 205 30.24 9.87 34.10
CA LEU A 205 30.67 11.20 34.56
C LEU A 205 29.71 11.76 35.61
N ASP A 206 28.41 11.60 35.42
CA ASP A 206 27.39 12.02 36.40
C ASP A 206 27.55 11.25 37.72
N LEU A 207 27.78 9.93 37.65
CA LEU A 207 28.09 9.10 38.81
C LEU A 207 29.36 9.53 39.56
N TYR A 208 30.37 10.02 38.82
CA TYR A 208 31.61 10.50 39.42
C TYR A 208 31.41 11.86 40.10
N LEU A 209 30.68 12.77 39.44
CA LEU A 209 30.32 14.08 40.01
C LEU A 209 29.51 13.94 41.29
N ASP A 210 28.55 13.01 41.33
CA ASP A 210 27.75 12.73 42.51
C ASP A 210 28.61 12.23 43.68
N LYS A 211 29.56 11.32 43.40
CA LYS A 211 30.51 10.84 44.40
C LYS A 211 31.44 11.93 44.92
N VAL A 212 31.92 12.81 44.05
CA VAL A 212 32.78 13.94 44.45
C VAL A 212 32.00 14.94 45.30
N GLN A 213 30.74 15.21 44.96
CA GLN A 213 29.87 16.08 45.76
C GLN A 213 29.54 15.48 47.13
N GLN A 214 29.35 14.16 47.21
CA GLN A 214 29.17 13.46 48.48
C GLN A 214 30.44 13.45 49.35
N ALA A 215 31.63 13.40 48.73
CA ALA A 215 32.91 13.44 49.43
C ALA A 215 33.32 14.86 49.91
N LEU A 216 32.67 15.91 49.41
CA LEU A 216 32.89 17.31 49.78
C LEU A 216 31.89 17.84 50.84
N ARG A 217 30.98 16.99 51.33
CA ARG A 217 30.12 17.25 52.51
C ARG A 217 30.73 16.61 53.75
#